data_AF-A0A931SKD4-F1
#
_entry.id   AF-A0A931SKD4-F1
#
_cell.length_a   1.000
_cell.length_b   1.000
_cell.length_c   1.000
_cell.angle_alpha   90.00
_cell.angle_beta   90.00
_cell.angle_gamma   90.00
#
_symmetry.space_group_name_H-M   'P 1'
#
loop_
_entity.id
_entity.type
_entity.pdbx_description
1 polymer ?
#
loop_
_entity_poly.entity_id
_entity_poly.type
_entity_poly.pdbx_seq_one_letter_code
_entity_poly.pdbx_strand_id
1 'polypeptide(L)'
;MVHSSNTLTTFLAPVLTPHGRLLLAHVEDAPPLSPDLAERLQAAFARGHGHGLLQLGAAEVQTAMPPAFMYWREFSGRYVVTLCALPDLEAGRALSPIPPPAREDLDSFASAAPSMTGAEYLTASVLDTLWTDVDAAFRLELSQSKVSVQDFLKRK
;
A
#
# COMPACT_ATOMS: atom_id res chain seq x y z
N MET A 1 -40.85 -0.98 4.12
CA MET A 1 -40.22 -0.77 2.80
C MET A 1 -38.81 -1.34 2.93
N VAL A 2 -38.51 -2.38 2.15
CA VAL A 2 -37.33 -3.23 2.34
C VAL A 2 -36.10 -2.41 1.94
N HIS A 3 -35.25 -2.03 2.89
CA HIS A 3 -33.89 -1.61 2.57
C HIS A 3 -33.11 -2.88 2.24
N SER A 4 -33.19 -3.31 0.98
CA SER A 4 -32.24 -4.28 0.44
C SER A 4 -30.89 -3.60 0.40
N SER A 5 -30.10 -3.75 1.46
CA SER A 5 -28.67 -3.52 1.42
C SER A 5 -28.09 -4.55 0.45
N ASN A 6 -28.00 -4.16 -0.83
CA ASN A 6 -27.32 -4.94 -1.85
C ASN A 6 -25.83 -4.91 -1.49
N THR A 7 -25.38 -5.86 -0.68
CA THR A 7 -23.95 -6.09 -0.41
C THR A 7 -23.35 -6.60 -1.71
N LEU A 8 -22.98 -5.67 -2.60
CA LEU A 8 -22.27 -5.99 -3.83
C LEU A 8 -20.95 -6.64 -3.43
N THR A 9 -20.85 -7.94 -3.65
CA THR A 9 -19.57 -8.65 -3.58
C THR A 9 -18.59 -7.91 -4.48
N THR A 10 -17.56 -7.30 -3.87
CA THR A 10 -16.64 -6.44 -4.61
C THR A 10 -15.41 -7.25 -4.99
N PHE A 11 -15.32 -7.65 -6.25
CA PHE A 11 -14.19 -8.38 -6.81
C PHE A 11 -13.10 -7.40 -7.24
N LEU A 12 -12.32 -6.92 -6.26
CA LEU A 12 -11.21 -5.99 -6.50
C LEU A 12 -9.88 -6.72 -6.42
N ALA A 13 -8.92 -6.28 -7.24
CA ALA A 13 -7.53 -6.68 -7.13
C ALA A 13 -6.58 -5.50 -7.39
N PRO A 14 -5.36 -5.53 -6.82
CA PRO A 14 -4.28 -4.67 -7.24
C PRO A 14 -3.83 -5.07 -8.64
N VAL A 15 -3.75 -4.12 -9.56
CA VAL A 15 -3.33 -4.33 -10.95
C VAL A 15 -2.13 -3.44 -11.23
N LEU A 16 -1.00 -4.07 -11.59
CA LEU A 16 0.17 -3.32 -12.03
C LEU A 16 0.05 -3.02 -13.52
N THR A 17 0.18 -1.75 -13.89
CA THR A 17 0.12 -1.33 -15.28
C THR A 17 1.49 -1.42 -15.96
N PRO A 18 1.55 -1.48 -17.30
CA PRO A 18 2.82 -1.42 -18.05
C PRO A 18 3.68 -0.18 -17.74
N HIS A 19 3.06 0.88 -17.21
CA HIS A 19 3.73 2.13 -16.83
C HIS A 19 4.21 2.12 -15.36
N GLY A 20 4.20 0.98 -14.68
CA GLY A 20 4.67 0.85 -13.30
C GLY A 20 3.74 1.45 -12.24
N ARG A 21 2.48 1.76 -12.58
CA ARG A 21 1.48 2.25 -11.61
C ARG A 21 0.63 1.11 -11.10
N LEU A 22 0.40 1.09 -9.78
CA LEU A 22 -0.51 0.15 -9.13
C LEU A 22 -1.91 0.75 -9.01
N LEU A 23 -2.93 0.05 -9.50
CA LEU A 23 -4.32 0.48 -9.42
C LEU A 23 -5.15 -0.53 -8.64
N LEU A 24 -6.26 -0.09 -8.08
CA LEU A 24 -7.31 -0.98 -7.57
C LEU A 24 -8.40 -1.08 -8.64
N ALA A 25 -8.59 -2.26 -9.21
CA ALA A 25 -9.52 -2.47 -10.32
C ALA A 25 -10.45 -3.65 -10.05
N HIS A 26 -11.60 -3.65 -10.73
CA HIS A 26 -12.47 -4.81 -10.76
C HIS A 26 -11.85 -5.91 -11.62
N VAL A 27 -11.77 -7.13 -11.07
CA VAL A 27 -11.23 -8.30 -11.77
C VAL A 27 -12.21 -9.45 -11.54
N GLU A 28 -12.78 -9.95 -12.64
CA GLU A 28 -13.91 -10.90 -12.63
C GLU A 28 -13.64 -12.17 -11.81
N ASP A 29 -12.41 -12.69 -11.88
CA ASP A 29 -11.98 -13.90 -11.17
C ASP A 29 -11.22 -13.62 -9.87
N ALA A 30 -11.22 -12.38 -9.36
CA ALA A 30 -10.57 -12.08 -8.10
C ALA A 30 -11.37 -12.66 -6.92
N PRO A 31 -10.72 -13.17 -5.87
CA PRO A 31 -11.43 -13.52 -4.63
C PRO A 31 -12.06 -12.26 -4.01
N PRO A 32 -13.26 -12.36 -3.44
CA PRO A 32 -13.98 -11.20 -2.92
C PRO A 32 -13.28 -10.62 -1.69
N LEU A 33 -13.38 -9.30 -1.53
CA LEU A 33 -13.01 -8.61 -0.30
C LEU A 33 -14.24 -8.41 0.60
N SER A 34 -14.02 -8.25 1.90
CA SER A 34 -15.07 -7.74 2.78
C SER A 34 -15.44 -6.30 2.35
N PRO A 35 -16.72 -5.89 2.43
CA PRO A 35 -17.14 -4.56 2.01
C PRO A 35 -16.36 -3.43 2.68
N ASP A 36 -16.14 -3.52 4.00
CA ASP A 36 -15.41 -2.49 4.76
C ASP A 36 -13.96 -2.34 4.29
N LEU A 37 -13.31 -3.46 3.94
CA LEU A 37 -11.95 -3.43 3.41
C LEU A 37 -11.95 -2.83 2.00
N ALA A 38 -12.89 -3.24 1.14
CA ALA A 38 -13.01 -2.70 -0.21
C ALA A 38 -13.20 -1.18 -0.19
N GLU A 39 -14.06 -0.66 0.68
CA GLU A 39 -14.31 0.77 0.84
C GLU A 39 -13.05 1.53 1.26
N ARG A 40 -12.35 1.06 2.31
CA ARG A 40 -11.09 1.69 2.76
C ARG A 40 -10.03 1.71 1.66
N LEU A 41 -9.86 0.60 0.95
CA LEU A 41 -8.89 0.51 -0.14
C LEU A 41 -9.29 1.40 -1.31
N GLN A 42 -10.56 1.44 -1.72
CA GLN A 42 -11.02 2.34 -2.76
C GLN A 42 -10.78 3.81 -2.40
N ALA A 43 -11.11 4.21 -1.18
CA ALA A 43 -10.87 5.57 -0.70
C ALA A 43 -9.36 5.93 -0.70
N ALA A 44 -8.49 4.99 -0.30
CA ALA A 44 -7.06 5.20 -0.32
C ALA A 44 -6.50 5.29 -1.76
N PHE A 45 -6.84 4.33 -2.63
CA PHE A 45 -6.37 4.30 -4.02
C PHE A 45 -6.93 5.45 -4.87
N ALA A 46 -8.11 6.00 -4.55
CA ALA A 46 -8.66 7.19 -5.20
C ALA A 46 -7.80 8.45 -4.99
N ARG A 47 -6.99 8.49 -3.92
CA ARG A 47 -6.04 9.58 -3.65
C ARG A 47 -4.71 9.37 -4.37
N GLY A 48 -4.45 8.16 -4.86
CA GLY A 48 -3.22 7.76 -5.53
C GLY A 48 -2.67 6.44 -5.01
N HIS A 49 -1.84 5.79 -5.83
CA HIS A 49 -1.28 4.47 -5.53
C HIS A 49 -0.35 4.44 -4.31
N GLY A 50 0.41 5.52 -4.06
CA GLY A 50 1.18 5.68 -2.83
C GLY A 50 0.31 5.64 -1.57
N HIS A 51 -0.88 6.26 -1.60
CA HIS A 51 -1.84 6.22 -0.50
C HIS A 51 -2.46 4.83 -0.33
N GLY A 52 -2.80 4.16 -1.44
CA GLY A 52 -3.29 2.78 -1.42
C GLY A 52 -2.28 1.78 -0.83
N LEU A 53 -1.01 1.90 -1.22
CA LEU A 53 0.09 1.11 -0.68
C LEU A 53 0.34 1.41 0.80
N LEU A 54 0.35 2.70 1.18
CA LEU A 54 0.46 3.10 2.59
C LEU A 54 -0.67 2.52 3.45
N GLN A 55 -1.92 2.53 2.96
CA GLN A 55 -3.05 1.90 3.64
C GLN A 55 -2.79 0.41 3.87
N LEU A 56 -2.36 -0.32 2.83
CA LEU A 56 -2.06 -1.75 2.94
C LEU A 56 -0.98 -2.03 3.98
N GLY A 57 0.14 -1.31 3.93
CA GLY A 57 1.30 -1.54 4.80
C GLY A 57 1.14 -1.08 6.24
N ALA A 58 0.40 0.02 6.47
CA ALA A 58 0.29 0.62 7.80
C ALA A 58 -0.98 0.18 8.57
N ALA A 59 -2.10 -0.01 7.87
CA ALA A 59 -3.41 -0.21 8.51
C ALA A 59 -3.93 -1.66 8.40
N GLU A 60 -3.52 -2.41 7.38
CA GLU A 60 -4.09 -3.73 7.07
C GLU A 60 -3.16 -4.90 7.44
N VAL A 61 -2.26 -4.70 8.42
CA VAL A 61 -1.19 -5.64 8.83
C VAL A 61 -1.73 -7.03 9.20
N GLN A 62 -2.88 -7.09 9.88
CA GLN A 62 -3.51 -8.33 10.33
C GLN A 62 -4.75 -8.71 9.53
N THR A 63 -5.09 -7.95 8.49
CA THR A 63 -6.28 -8.18 7.68
C THR A 63 -6.08 -9.38 6.77
N ALA A 64 -6.99 -10.36 6.81
CA ALA A 64 -6.97 -11.48 5.87
C ALA A 64 -7.33 -11.00 4.47
N MET A 65 -6.48 -11.26 3.48
CA MET A 65 -6.63 -10.76 2.12
C MET A 65 -6.14 -11.77 1.08
N PRO A 66 -6.58 -11.65 -0.18
CA PRO A 66 -6.03 -12.43 -1.29
C PRO A 66 -4.51 -12.22 -1.49
N PRO A 67 -3.79 -13.19 -2.10
CA PRO A 67 -2.32 -13.15 -2.20
C PRO A 67 -1.72 -11.87 -2.79
N ALA A 68 -2.33 -11.31 -3.84
CA ALA A 68 -1.86 -10.07 -4.46
C ALA A 68 -1.86 -8.90 -3.46
N PHE A 69 -2.90 -8.75 -2.64
CA PHE A 69 -2.94 -7.72 -1.60
C PHE A 69 -1.92 -7.98 -0.50
N MET A 70 -1.73 -9.24 -0.09
CA MET A 70 -0.73 -9.58 0.92
C MET A 70 0.69 -9.26 0.44
N TYR A 71 0.98 -9.46 -0.85
CA TYR A 71 2.26 -9.10 -1.46
C TYR A 71 2.52 -7.58 -1.37
N TRP A 72 1.55 -6.75 -1.78
CA TRP A 72 1.67 -5.29 -1.72
C TRP A 72 1.65 -4.74 -0.29
N ARG A 73 0.93 -5.41 0.62
CA ARG A 73 1.02 -5.14 2.06
C ARG A 73 2.42 -5.40 2.58
N GLU A 74 3.02 -6.54 2.25
CA GLU A 74 4.37 -6.87 2.71
C GLU A 74 5.40 -5.86 2.20
N PHE A 75 5.32 -5.49 0.92
CA PHE A 75 6.15 -4.42 0.33
C PHE A 75 6.06 -3.12 1.13
N SER A 76 4.83 -2.65 1.36
CA SER A 76 4.56 -1.40 2.06
C SER A 76 4.83 -1.50 3.57
N GLY A 77 4.70 -2.69 4.14
CA GLY A 77 5.05 -2.99 5.53
C GLY A 77 6.54 -2.82 5.78
N ARG A 78 7.39 -3.19 4.81
CA ARG A 78 8.84 -2.91 4.88
C ARG A 78 9.13 -1.41 4.97
N TYR A 79 8.40 -0.58 4.21
CA TYR A 79 8.50 0.88 4.35
C TYR A 79 8.17 1.33 5.77
N VAL A 80 7.07 0.83 6.36
CA VAL A 80 6.68 1.19 7.73
C VAL A 80 7.72 0.72 8.76
N VAL A 81 8.29 -0.48 8.59
CA VAL A 81 9.37 -0.98 9.46
C VAL A 81 10.61 -0.10 9.37
N THR A 82 11.05 0.27 8.17
CA THR A 82 12.18 1.19 7.97
C THR A 82 11.91 2.54 8.60
N LEU A 83 10.70 3.08 8.41
CA LEU A 83 10.27 4.33 9.04
C LEU A 83 10.39 4.25 10.57
N CYS A 84 9.82 3.22 11.20
CA CYS A 84 9.86 3.01 12.64
C CYS A 84 11.28 2.85 13.22
N ALA A 85 12.25 2.44 12.41
CA ALA A 85 13.64 2.28 12.82
C ALA A 85 14.45 3.60 12.85
N LEU A 86 13.87 4.71 12.38
CA LEU A 86 14.62 5.97 12.24
C LEU A 86 14.73 6.73 13.57
N PRO A 87 15.95 7.17 13.93
CA PRO A 87 16.17 7.96 15.15
C PRO A 87 15.55 9.36 15.07
N ASP A 88 15.35 9.90 13.86
CA ASP A 88 14.76 11.24 13.64
C ASP A 88 13.29 11.35 14.06
N LEU A 89 12.59 10.22 14.25
CA LEU A 89 11.22 10.18 14.77
C LEU A 89 11.11 10.80 16.17
N GLU A 90 12.15 10.68 16.98
CA GLU A 90 12.19 11.15 18.37
C GLU A 90 12.60 12.63 18.49
N ALA A 91 13.29 13.16 17.48
CA ALA A 91 13.93 14.47 17.53
C ALA A 91 13.06 15.65 17.04
N GLY A 92 11.83 15.38 16.57
CA GLY A 92 10.89 16.40 16.07
C GLY A 92 11.39 17.18 14.84
N ARG A 93 12.37 16.64 14.11
CA ARG A 93 12.91 17.23 12.88
C ARG A 93 12.07 16.83 11.67
N ALA A 94 12.15 17.62 10.60
CA ALA A 94 11.58 17.23 9.31
C ALA A 94 12.20 15.89 8.85
N LEU A 95 11.35 14.91 8.58
CA LEU A 95 11.81 13.60 8.11
C LEU A 95 12.43 13.72 6.72
N SER A 96 13.69 13.30 6.63
CA SER A 96 14.34 13.06 5.34
C SER A 96 13.59 11.96 4.59
N PRO A 97 13.62 11.95 3.25
CA PRO A 97 13.02 10.86 2.47
C PRO A 97 13.57 9.50 2.90
N ILE A 98 12.71 8.50 3.03
CA ILE A 98 13.14 7.17 3.42
C ILE A 98 13.77 6.47 2.20
N PRO A 99 15.06 6.09 2.26
CA PRO A 99 15.70 5.43 1.13
C PRO A 99 15.03 4.06 0.87
N PRO A 100 14.87 3.66 -0.40
CA PRO A 100 14.41 2.33 -0.74
C PRO A 100 15.43 1.26 -0.29
N PRO A 101 14.99 -0.01 -0.17
CA PRO A 101 15.89 -1.14 0.03
C PRO A 101 16.96 -1.23 -1.07
N ALA A 102 18.00 -2.02 -0.80
CA ALA A 102 19.04 -2.26 -1.79
C ALA A 102 18.46 -2.90 -3.06
N ARG A 103 19.11 -2.68 -4.19
CA ARG A 103 18.58 -3.10 -5.50
C ARG A 103 18.35 -4.61 -5.56
N GLU A 104 19.28 -5.38 -5.01
CA GLU A 104 19.23 -6.83 -4.90
C GLU A 104 18.04 -7.34 -4.06
N ASP A 105 17.65 -6.60 -3.01
CA ASP A 105 16.49 -6.92 -2.20
C ASP A 105 15.20 -6.66 -2.99
N LEU A 106 15.15 -5.57 -3.75
CA LEU A 106 14.03 -5.25 -4.63
C LEU A 106 13.90 -6.25 -5.78
N ASP A 107 15.00 -6.71 -6.37
CA ASP A 107 14.98 -7.72 -7.43
C ASP A 107 14.48 -9.07 -6.89
N SER A 108 14.93 -9.43 -5.68
CA SER A 108 14.44 -10.62 -4.96
C SER A 108 12.95 -10.50 -4.65
N PHE A 109 12.49 -9.31 -4.23
CA PHE A 109 11.09 -9.04 -3.93
C PHE A 109 10.21 -9.10 -5.19
N ALA A 110 10.66 -8.53 -6.31
CA ALA A 110 9.96 -8.60 -7.60
C ALA A 110 9.81 -10.04 -8.09
N SER A 111 10.86 -10.85 -7.94
CA SER A 111 10.86 -12.27 -8.34
C SER A 111 9.93 -13.15 -7.49
N ALA A 112 9.59 -12.70 -6.27
CA ALA A 112 8.71 -13.41 -5.35
C ALA A 112 7.22 -13.05 -5.53
N ALA A 113 6.87 -12.24 -6.53
CA ALA A 113 5.49 -11.85 -6.77
C ALA A 113 4.59 -13.06 -7.03
N PRO A 114 3.40 -13.12 -6.40
CA PRO A 114 2.42 -14.15 -6.73
C PRO A 114 1.87 -13.92 -8.14
N SER A 115 1.15 -14.90 -8.67
CA SER A 115 0.30 -14.70 -9.86
C SER A 115 -0.66 -13.53 -9.60
N MET A 116 -0.48 -12.43 -10.34
CA MET A 116 -1.32 -11.25 -10.30
C MET A 116 -1.28 -10.50 -11.64
N THR A 117 -2.29 -9.69 -11.91
CA THR A 117 -2.37 -8.92 -13.15
C THR A 117 -1.23 -7.90 -13.23
N GLY A 118 -0.40 -8.02 -14.26
CA GLY A 118 0.73 -7.13 -14.52
C GLY A 118 2.01 -7.50 -13.77
N ALA A 119 2.11 -8.69 -13.18
CA ALA A 119 3.32 -9.17 -12.53
C ALA A 119 4.55 -9.14 -13.45
N GLU A 120 4.36 -9.30 -14.77
CA GLU A 120 5.39 -9.22 -15.79
C GLU A 120 6.04 -7.84 -15.93
N TYR A 121 5.37 -6.78 -15.45
CA TYR A 121 5.92 -5.41 -15.43
C TYR A 121 6.67 -5.11 -14.14
N LEU A 122 6.64 -6.02 -13.18
CA LEU A 122 7.24 -5.79 -11.88
C LEU A 122 8.75 -5.97 -11.95
N THR A 123 9.45 -4.88 -11.65
CA THR A 123 10.91 -4.84 -11.60
C THR A 123 11.34 -4.07 -10.37
N ALA A 124 12.60 -4.21 -9.96
CA ALA A 124 13.13 -3.40 -8.88
C ALA A 124 13.05 -1.88 -9.17
N SER A 125 13.10 -1.43 -10.43
CA SER A 125 12.95 -0.01 -10.76
C SER A 125 11.52 0.48 -10.53
N VAL A 126 10.53 -0.38 -10.80
CA VAL A 126 9.13 -0.09 -10.50
C VAL A 126 8.91 -0.07 -8.98
N LEU A 127 9.47 -1.03 -8.24
CA LEU A 127 9.39 -1.05 -6.78
C LEU A 127 10.05 0.17 -6.14
N ASP A 128 11.20 0.61 -6.65
CA ASP A 128 11.89 1.82 -6.20
C ASP A 128 11.02 3.08 -6.38
N THR A 129 10.35 3.18 -7.53
CA THR A 129 9.41 4.27 -7.81
C THR A 129 8.22 4.21 -6.85
N LEU A 130 7.60 3.04 -6.71
CA LEU A 130 6.47 2.83 -5.80
C LEU A 130 6.84 3.12 -4.33
N TRP A 131 8.06 2.81 -3.91
CA TRP A 131 8.57 3.16 -2.59
C TRP A 131 8.61 4.68 -2.39
N THR A 132 9.10 5.41 -3.38
CA THR A 132 9.12 6.88 -3.36
C THR A 132 7.70 7.46 -3.31
N ASP A 133 6.74 6.84 -3.99
CA ASP A 133 5.34 7.26 -3.94
C ASP A 133 4.67 6.99 -2.58
N VAL A 134 5.00 5.87 -1.92
CA VAL A 134 4.58 5.59 -0.53
C VAL A 134 5.15 6.65 0.40
N ASP A 135 6.44 7.00 0.24
CA ASP A 135 7.09 8.03 1.05
C ASP A 135 6.45 9.41 0.89
N ALA A 136 6.14 9.80 -0.36
CA ALA A 136 5.44 11.04 -0.64
C ALA A 136 4.03 11.05 -0.03
N ALA A 137 3.29 9.95 -0.15
CA ALA A 137 1.97 9.80 0.44
C ALA A 137 2.00 9.91 1.97
N PHE A 138 2.95 9.24 2.62
CA PHE A 138 3.16 9.30 4.06
C PHE A 138 3.46 10.73 4.53
N ARG A 139 4.44 11.40 3.91
CA ARG A 139 4.81 12.77 4.30
C ARG A 139 3.66 13.75 4.11
N LEU A 140 2.88 13.60 3.04
CA LEU A 140 1.69 14.41 2.81
C LEU A 140 0.65 14.19 3.92
N GLU A 141 0.30 12.94 4.21
CA GLU A 141 -0.69 12.62 5.25
C GLU A 141 -0.25 13.06 6.65
N LEU A 142 1.03 12.84 6.99
CA LEU A 142 1.61 13.29 8.24
C LEU A 142 1.49 14.81 8.38
N SER A 143 1.86 15.57 7.35
CA SER A 143 1.78 17.04 7.37
C SER A 143 0.34 17.55 7.58
N GLN A 144 -0.66 16.86 7.02
CA GLN A 144 -2.06 17.19 7.18
C GLN A 144 -2.59 16.85 8.57
N SER A 145 -2.08 15.77 9.17
CA SER A 145 -2.50 15.28 10.48
C SER A 145 -2.05 16.17 11.65
N LYS A 146 -0.93 16.90 11.48
CA LYS A 146 -0.30 17.74 12.51
C LYS A 146 0.00 17.01 13.83
N VAL A 147 0.21 15.70 13.77
CA VAL A 147 0.63 14.89 14.92
C VAL A 147 2.02 14.30 14.73
N SER A 148 2.56 13.73 15.80
CA SER A 148 3.81 12.97 15.73
C SER A 148 3.67 11.77 14.78
N VAL A 149 4.77 11.27 14.24
CA VAL A 149 4.73 10.06 13.40
C VAL A 149 4.22 8.86 14.18
N GLN A 150 4.61 8.72 15.45
CA GLN A 150 4.13 7.63 16.29
C GLN A 150 2.60 7.69 16.43
N ASP A 151 2.04 8.87 16.69
CA ASP A 151 0.59 9.03 16.82
C ASP A 151 -0.12 8.87 15.48
N PHE A 152 0.52 9.26 14.38
CA PHE A 152 0.01 9.03 13.03
C PHE A 152 -0.11 7.52 12.74
N LEU A 153 0.95 6.75 12.99
CA LEU A 153 0.97 5.31 12.74
C LEU A 153 0.02 4.55 13.66
N LYS A 154 -0.17 4.98 14.91
CA LYS A 154 -1.17 4.40 15.84
C LYS A 154 -2.62 4.61 15.40
N ARG A 155 -2.87 5.59 14.54
CA ARG A 155 -4.21 5.93 14.02
C ARG A 155 -4.52 5.30 12.66
N LYS A 156 -3.53 4.64 12.07
CA LYS A 156 -3.72 3.78 10.91
C LYS A 156 -4.33 2.47 11.34
#